data_AF-A0A3A4KI43-F1
#
_entry.id   AF-A0A3A4KI43-F1
#
_cell.length_a   1.000
_cell.length_b   1.000
_cell.length_c   1.000
_cell.angle_alpha   90.00
_cell.angle_beta   90.00
_cell.angle_gamma   90.00
#
_symmetry.space_group_name_H-M   'P 1'
#
loop_
_entity.id
_entity.type
_entity.pdbx_description
1 polymer ?
#
loop_
_entity_poly.entity_id
_entity_poly.type
_entity_poly.pdbx_seq_one_letter_code
_entity_poly.pdbx_strand_id
1 'polypeptide(L)'
;GADIAGVASFHGSLATTNPAKPGTVKASLLVLTGADDPHVPPQQVTDFTKEMSQAGADYQIISYSGAVHAFTNPAVGNDPSKGAAYNAAADRRSWAAMKTFFDEILK
;
A
#
# COMPACT_ATOMS: atom_id res chain seq x y z
N GLY A 1 14.44 -9.48 6.63
CA GLY A 1 13.47 -8.50 7.13
C GLY A 1 13.27 -8.69 8.61
N ALA A 2 12.42 -7.88 9.22
CA ALA A 2 12.01 -8.05 10.62
C ALA A 2 11.27 -9.38 10.83
N ASP A 3 11.26 -9.88 12.06
CA ASP A 3 10.55 -11.10 12.46
C ASP A 3 9.09 -10.78 12.80
N ILE A 4 8.30 -10.55 11.75
CA ILE A 4 6.87 -10.24 11.83
C ILE A 4 6.12 -11.01 10.74
N ALA A 5 4.86 -11.37 11.00
CA ALA A 5 4.04 -12.14 10.07
C ALA A 5 3.69 -11.35 8.79
N GLY A 6 3.37 -10.06 8.92
CA GLY A 6 3.01 -9.23 7.77
C GLY A 6 2.94 -7.75 8.07
N VAL A 7 2.82 -6.95 7.01
CA VAL A 7 2.71 -5.49 7.05
C VAL A 7 1.59 -5.03 6.14
N ALA A 8 0.73 -4.14 6.63
CA ALA A 8 -0.23 -3.40 5.81
C ALA A 8 0.21 -1.92 5.71
N SER A 9 0.47 -1.45 4.49
CA SER A 9 0.82 -0.06 4.19
C SER A 9 -0.40 0.67 3.62
N PHE A 10 -0.69 1.86 4.14
CA PHE A 10 -1.76 2.74 3.67
C PHE A 10 -1.14 4.01 3.09
N HIS A 11 -1.44 4.33 1.83
CA HIS A 11 -0.94 5.52 1.10
C HIS A 11 0.57 5.79 1.32
N GLY A 12 1.36 4.73 1.51
CA GLY A 12 2.79 4.82 1.74
C GLY A 12 3.57 4.99 0.44
N SER A 13 4.71 5.68 0.50
CA SER A 13 5.64 5.76 -0.63
C SER A 13 6.18 4.38 -1.00
N LEU A 14 6.28 4.11 -2.29
CA LEU A 14 6.80 2.84 -2.82
C LEU A 14 8.21 2.96 -3.39
N ALA A 15 8.71 4.20 -3.55
CA ALA A 15 10.09 4.42 -3.94
C ALA A 15 11.05 3.97 -2.82
N THR A 16 12.15 3.32 -3.21
CA THR A 16 13.18 2.86 -2.27
C THR A 16 14.58 3.19 -2.81
N THR A 17 15.49 3.50 -1.90
CA THR A 17 16.95 3.58 -2.16
C THR A 17 17.67 2.29 -1.75
N ASN A 18 16.95 1.33 -1.17
CA ASN A 18 17.47 0.06 -0.69
C ASN A 18 16.59 -1.09 -1.20
N PRO A 19 16.78 -1.52 -2.46
CA PRO A 19 15.93 -2.52 -3.08
C PRO A 19 16.02 -3.86 -2.36
N ALA A 20 14.88 -4.55 -2.25
CA ALA A 20 14.78 -5.89 -1.71
C ALA A 20 15.64 -6.87 -2.52
N LYS A 21 16.33 -7.76 -1.80
CA LYS A 21 17.08 -8.87 -2.40
C LYS A 21 16.26 -10.16 -2.26
N PRO A 22 16.52 -11.17 -3.10
CA PRO A 22 15.89 -12.48 -2.96
C PRO A 22 15.95 -13.00 -1.52
N GLY A 23 14.79 -13.38 -0.96
CA GLY A 23 14.66 -13.93 0.39
C GLY A 23 14.83 -12.93 1.54
N THR A 24 15.01 -11.63 1.27
CA THR A 24 15.14 -10.64 2.36
C THR A 24 13.80 -10.13 2.88
N VAL A 25 12.75 -10.17 2.09
CA VAL A 25 11.38 -9.86 2.52
C VAL A 25 10.76 -11.17 3.01
N LYS A 26 10.58 -11.27 4.34
CA LYS A 26 10.06 -12.49 5.00
C LYS A 26 8.58 -12.39 5.38
N ALA A 27 8.10 -11.17 5.58
CA ALA A 27 6.74 -10.87 5.98
C ALA A 27 5.85 -10.76 4.73
N SER A 28 4.60 -11.19 4.81
CA SER A 28 3.61 -10.92 3.77
C SER A 28 3.32 -9.42 3.72
N LEU A 29 3.09 -8.86 2.53
CA LEU A 29 2.88 -7.43 2.33
C LEU A 29 1.50 -7.13 1.75
N LEU A 30 0.77 -6.20 2.36
CA LEU A 30 -0.43 -5.61 1.79
C LEU A 30 -0.20 -4.11 1.55
N VAL A 31 -0.24 -3.69 0.29
CA VAL A 31 -0.09 -2.30 -0.12
C VAL A 31 -1.44 -1.72 -0.55
N LEU A 32 -1.91 -0.70 0.16
CA LEU A 32 -3.20 -0.05 -0.02
C LEU A 32 -2.95 1.39 -0.49
N THR A 33 -3.05 1.63 -1.80
CA THR A 33 -2.63 2.91 -2.40
C THR A 33 -3.78 3.65 -3.09
N GLY A 34 -3.68 4.97 -3.15
CA GLY A 34 -4.56 5.78 -3.98
C GLY A 34 -4.18 5.61 -5.45
N ALA A 35 -5.14 5.32 -6.32
CA ALA A 35 -4.86 5.18 -7.75
C ALA A 35 -4.50 6.52 -8.42
N ASP A 36 -4.93 7.63 -7.80
CA ASP A 36 -4.72 8.99 -8.29
C ASP A 36 -3.72 9.76 -7.41
N ASP A 37 -2.99 9.08 -6.51
CA ASP A 37 -2.00 9.70 -5.61
C ASP A 37 -0.79 10.21 -6.42
N PRO A 38 -0.54 11.53 -6.49
CA PRO A 38 0.60 12.06 -7.23
C PRO A 38 1.95 11.73 -6.56
N HIS A 39 1.96 11.35 -5.28
CA HIS A 39 3.17 10.92 -4.58
C HIS A 39 3.59 9.50 -4.96
N VAL A 40 2.65 8.68 -5.47
CA VAL A 40 2.87 7.30 -5.90
C VAL A 40 2.35 7.12 -7.33
N PRO A 41 3.06 7.65 -8.34
CA PRO A 41 2.65 7.50 -9.74
C PRO A 41 2.64 6.03 -10.16
N PRO A 42 1.89 5.65 -11.22
CA PRO A 42 1.75 4.26 -11.68
C PRO A 42 3.08 3.52 -11.92
N GLN A 43 4.13 4.27 -12.31
CA GLN A 43 5.47 3.70 -12.49
C GLN A 43 6.04 3.15 -11.17
N GLN A 44 5.85 3.83 -10.03
CA GLN A 44 6.32 3.32 -8.74
C GLN A 44 5.62 2.03 -8.32
N VAL A 45 4.32 1.90 -8.62
CA VAL A 45 3.58 0.64 -8.39
C VAL A 45 4.17 -0.48 -9.25
N THR A 46 4.48 -0.18 -10.51
CA THR A 46 5.09 -1.13 -11.45
C THR A 46 6.49 -1.55 -11.01
N ASP A 47 7.31 -0.60 -10.58
CA ASP A 47 8.67 -0.86 -10.10
C ASP A 47 8.66 -1.69 -8.80
N PHE A 48 7.77 -1.35 -7.87
CA PHE A 48 7.56 -2.13 -6.64
C PHE A 48 7.11 -3.56 -6.94
N THR A 49 6.14 -3.73 -7.84
CA THR A 49 5.65 -5.05 -8.28
C THR A 49 6.81 -5.89 -8.83
N LYS A 50 7.67 -5.29 -9.66
CA LYS A 50 8.86 -5.96 -10.21
C LYS A 50 9.85 -6.34 -9.12
N GLU A 51 10.15 -5.42 -8.21
CA GLU A 51 11.08 -5.65 -7.11
C GLU A 51 10.61 -6.78 -6.19
N MET A 52 9.36 -6.75 -5.73
CA MET A 52 8.81 -7.78 -4.84
C MET A 52 8.75 -9.15 -5.52
N SER A 53 8.40 -9.19 -6.81
CA SER A 53 8.42 -10.43 -7.60
C SER A 53 9.83 -11.00 -7.73
N GLN A 54 10.84 -10.15 -7.98
CA GLN A 54 12.24 -10.57 -8.04
C GLN A 54 12.79 -11.01 -6.68
N ALA A 55 12.31 -10.39 -5.61
CA ALA A 55 12.66 -10.77 -4.24
C ALA A 55 12.01 -12.09 -3.79
N GLY A 56 11.00 -12.58 -4.53
CA GLY A 56 10.20 -13.74 -4.14
C GLY A 56 9.30 -13.46 -2.94
N ALA A 57 8.88 -12.21 -2.75
CA ALA A 57 8.02 -11.81 -1.65
C ALA A 57 6.56 -12.22 -1.89
N ASP A 58 5.83 -12.52 -0.82
CA ASP A 58 4.37 -12.61 -0.84
C ASP A 58 3.77 -11.21 -0.67
N TYR A 59 3.00 -10.75 -1.66
CA TYR A 59 2.45 -9.39 -1.64
C TYR A 59 1.12 -9.25 -2.38
N GLN A 60 0.33 -8.26 -1.92
CA GLN A 60 -0.88 -7.78 -2.56
C GLN A 60 -0.79 -6.25 -2.71
N ILE A 61 -1.30 -5.73 -3.83
CA ILE A 61 -1.44 -4.30 -4.07
C ILE A 61 -2.89 -4.02 -4.45
N ILE A 62 -3.52 -3.08 -3.75
CA ILE A 62 -4.87 -2.62 -4.07
C ILE A 62 -4.81 -1.10 -4.30
N SER A 63 -5.16 -0.69 -5.52
CA SER A 63 -5.25 0.72 -5.92
C SER A 63 -6.70 1.20 -5.93
N TYR A 64 -7.00 2.26 -5.19
CA TYR A 64 -8.35 2.79 -5.05
C TYR A 64 -8.59 3.98 -5.99
N SER A 65 -9.50 3.83 -6.96
CA SER A 65 -9.90 4.91 -7.88
C SER A 65 -10.48 6.12 -7.13
N GLY A 66 -10.11 7.34 -7.53
CA GLY A 66 -10.57 8.58 -6.90
C GLY A 66 -9.91 8.86 -5.56
N ALA A 67 -8.96 8.03 -5.12
CA ALA A 67 -8.22 8.25 -3.89
C ALA A 67 -6.81 8.77 -4.20
N VAL A 68 -6.43 9.78 -3.45
CA VAL A 68 -5.09 10.39 -3.44
C VAL A 68 -4.40 10.08 -2.11
N HIS A 69 -3.32 10.77 -1.77
CA HIS A 69 -2.63 10.58 -0.49
C HIS A 69 -3.55 10.81 0.71
N ALA A 70 -3.23 10.20 1.85
CA ALA A 70 -3.97 10.34 3.11
C ALA A 70 -5.47 9.98 3.04
N PHE A 71 -5.88 9.11 2.12
CA PHE A 71 -7.29 8.77 1.88
C PHE A 71 -8.05 8.21 3.09
N THR A 72 -7.36 7.76 4.14
CA THR A 72 -7.94 7.26 5.40
C THR A 72 -8.10 8.34 6.47
N ASN A 73 -7.61 9.57 6.25
CA ASN A 73 -7.58 10.60 7.28
C ASN A 73 -8.67 11.67 7.03
N PRO A 74 -9.80 11.67 7.76
CA PRO A 74 -10.84 12.68 7.58
C PRO A 74 -10.38 14.12 7.90
N ALA A 75 -9.31 14.30 8.68
CA ALA A 75 -8.80 15.61 9.06
C ALA A 75 -8.12 16.38 7.91
N VAL A 76 -7.75 15.71 6.80
CA VAL A 76 -7.13 16.38 5.64
C VAL A 76 -8.14 17.03 4.69
N GLY A 77 -9.44 16.95 4.98
CA GLY A 77 -10.50 17.40 4.07
C GLY A 77 -10.72 16.41 2.93
N ASN A 78 -11.60 16.73 1.99
CA ASN A 78 -12.03 15.82 0.90
C ASN A 78 -11.84 16.40 -0.51
N ASP A 79 -10.99 17.43 -0.65
CA ASP A 79 -10.64 18.04 -1.94
C ASP A 79 -9.36 17.39 -2.51
N PRO A 80 -9.47 16.49 -3.51
CA PRO A 80 -8.32 15.76 -4.03
C PRO A 80 -7.39 16.60 -4.91
N SER A 81 -7.77 17.85 -5.25
CA SER A 81 -7.00 18.70 -6.17
C SER A 81 -5.58 19.01 -5.68
N LYS A 82 -5.35 18.87 -4.37
CA LYS A 82 -4.04 19.07 -3.73
C LYS A 82 -3.22 17.79 -3.55
N GLY A 83 -3.70 16.66 -4.07
CA GLY A 83 -2.98 15.38 -3.99
C GLY A 83 -3.07 14.68 -2.64
N ALA A 84 -3.77 15.24 -1.65
CA ALA A 84 -4.07 14.61 -0.37
C ALA A 84 -5.49 14.95 0.07
N ALA A 85 -6.32 13.93 0.28
CA ALA A 85 -7.73 14.08 0.63
C ALA A 85 -8.34 12.78 1.12
N TYR A 86 -9.25 12.89 2.08
CA TYR A 86 -10.07 11.82 2.58
C TYR A 86 -10.98 11.26 1.48
N ASN A 87 -11.04 9.92 1.40
CA ASN A 87 -11.97 9.20 0.55
C ASN A 87 -12.63 8.08 1.34
N ALA A 88 -13.87 8.30 1.79
CA ALA A 88 -14.61 7.38 2.66
C ALA A 88 -14.78 5.97 2.07
N ALA A 89 -14.84 5.84 0.74
CA ALA A 89 -14.95 4.53 0.10
C ALA A 89 -13.61 3.77 0.14
N ALA A 90 -12.51 4.45 -0.17
CA ALA A 90 -11.16 3.88 -0.09
C ALA A 90 -10.79 3.53 1.36
N ASP A 91 -11.09 4.41 2.31
CA ASP A 91 -10.93 4.19 3.75
C ASP A 91 -11.60 2.88 4.19
N ARG A 92 -12.92 2.77 4.02
CA ARG A 92 -13.67 1.55 4.39
C ARG A 92 -13.15 0.29 3.69
N ARG A 93 -12.84 0.36 2.40
CA ARG A 93 -12.39 -0.81 1.61
C ARG A 93 -10.99 -1.26 2.04
N SER A 94 -10.08 -0.32 2.24
CA SER A 94 -8.71 -0.58 2.69
C SER A 94 -8.67 -1.20 4.08
N TRP A 95 -9.53 -0.71 4.98
CA TRP A 95 -9.67 -1.29 6.32
C TRP A 95 -10.21 -2.71 6.28
N ALA A 96 -11.20 -2.98 5.41
CA ALA A 96 -11.73 -4.33 5.22
C ALA A 96 -10.66 -5.29 4.68
N ALA A 97 -9.89 -4.86 3.66
CA ALA A 97 -8.81 -5.65 3.10
C ALA A 97 -7.71 -5.96 4.13
N MET A 98 -7.32 -4.98 4.95
CA MET A 98 -6.36 -5.17 6.02
C MET A 98 -6.82 -6.23 7.03
N LYS A 99 -8.09 -6.20 7.46
CA LYS A 99 -8.62 -7.20 8.39
C LYS A 99 -8.57 -8.60 7.80
N THR A 100 -9.04 -8.76 6.55
CA THR A 100 -8.97 -10.07 5.86
C THR A 100 -7.53 -10.58 5.76
N PHE A 101 -6.59 -9.70 5.42
CA PHE A 101 -5.17 -10.03 5.33
C PHE A 101 -4.59 -10.46 6.68
N PHE A 102 -4.91 -9.74 7.77
CA PHE A 102 -4.44 -10.12 9.10
C PHE A 102 -5.10 -11.40 9.63
N ASP A 103 -6.38 -11.63 9.34
CA ASP A 103 -7.07 -12.88 9.66
C ASP A 103 -6.42 -14.10 8.94
N GLU A 104 -5.81 -13.88 7.78
CA GLU A 104 -5.09 -14.91 7.04
C GLU A 104 -3.75 -15.26 7.70
N ILE A 105 -2.94 -14.26 8.05
CA ILE A 105 -1.53 -14.44 8.44
C ILE A 105 -1.28 -14.59 9.95
N LEU A 106 -2.23 -14.22 10.82
CA LEU A 106 -2.08 -14.25 12.28
C LEU A 106 -2.72 -15.48 12.96
N LYS A 107 -2.95 -16.56 12.22
CA LYS A 107 -3.54 -17.79 12.75
C LYS A 107 -2.59 -18.55 13.68
#